data_AF-A0A928HPA1-F1
#
_entry.id   AF-A0A928HPA1-F1
#
_cell.length_a   1.000
_cell.length_b   1.000
_cell.length_c   1.000
_cell.angle_alpha   90.00
_cell.angle_beta   90.00
_cell.angle_gamma   90.00
#
_symmetry.space_group_name_H-M   'P 1'
#
loop_
_entity.id
_entity.type
_entity.pdbx_description
1 polymer ?
#
loop_
_entity_poly.entity_id
_entity_poly.type
_entity_poly.pdbx_seq_one_letter_code
_entity_poly.pdbx_strand_id
1 'polypeptide(L)'
;MSEKQFLEYTNKIEKIGLSMRPKGPFDLASFQTIRKNIEMDLIPSFKEIVLSFLSSYSKKNIKFPAYNLEQIVNQISYKYNDYKRRVKNINYYKANALAFTVVIDMLLKNIDKKERENQLTEEYIREQWYSLSEMFFYSCVFIRDICRYIGEPLKFPIYWGERTENLIKTSMITQELLYGCCAQKSIENTKYTVALATIRLMIEVKIRRALGIKGFKTKESITHIPFCTIIKKVKHYYNQGDIRFAVPLDKVNKIYAMSNLYLHAAIRSYPWYPYVFYEYVKPLIQPNEWDLRAGIEIRRSALQSILNDIAETKELDCITDERYLAATFFD
;
A
#
# COMPACT_ATOMS: atom_id res chain seq x y z
N MET A 1 8.18 11.05 26.46
CA MET A 1 8.34 12.25 25.57
C MET A 1 7.51 13.38 26.15
N SER A 2 7.87 14.66 25.97
CA SER A 2 6.97 15.77 26.37
C SER A 2 5.95 16.09 25.27
N GLU A 3 4.71 16.35 25.66
CA GLU A 3 3.63 16.91 24.82
C GLU A 3 4.11 18.06 23.92
N LYS A 4 5.09 18.84 24.41
CA LYS A 4 5.78 19.90 23.68
C LYS A 4 6.43 19.44 22.37
N GLN A 5 7.11 18.30 22.32
CA GLN A 5 7.78 17.82 21.09
C GLN A 5 6.77 17.44 20.00
N PHE A 6 5.63 16.86 20.41
CA PHE A 6 4.54 16.57 19.48
C PHE A 6 3.91 17.87 18.95
N LEU A 7 3.65 18.84 19.85
CA LEU A 7 3.09 20.13 19.47
C LEU A 7 4.02 20.92 18.55
N GLU A 8 5.33 20.89 18.81
CA GLU A 8 6.35 21.48 17.93
C GLU A 8 6.29 20.87 16.53
N TYR A 9 6.15 19.54 16.43
CA TYR A 9 6.02 18.86 15.13
C TYR A 9 4.74 19.24 14.39
N THR A 10 3.58 19.26 15.07
CA THR A 10 2.32 19.70 14.44
C THR A 10 2.40 21.16 14.00
N ASN A 11 3.00 22.02 14.82
CA ASN A 11 3.20 23.43 14.48
C ASN A 11 4.13 23.59 13.27
N LYS A 12 5.17 22.76 13.13
CA LYS A 12 6.02 22.75 11.93
C LYS A 12 5.22 22.36 10.68
N ILE A 13 4.38 21.32 10.75
CA ILE A 13 3.50 20.90 9.65
C ILE A 13 2.58 22.06 9.22
N GLU A 14 1.91 22.70 10.19
CA GLU A 14 1.02 23.83 9.92
C GLU A 14 1.76 25.05 9.36
N LYS A 15 2.94 25.37 9.91
CA LYS A 15 3.76 26.52 9.48
C LYS A 15 4.22 26.40 8.04
N ILE A 16 4.53 25.19 7.58
CA ILE A 16 4.94 24.96 6.18
C ILE A 16 3.73 24.81 5.25
N GLY A 17 2.52 25.02 5.74
CA GLY A 17 1.32 25.06 4.92
C GLY A 17 0.69 23.70 4.61
N LEU A 18 1.28 22.57 5.04
CA LEU A 18 0.73 21.21 4.86
C LEU A 18 -0.49 20.97 5.76
N SER A 19 -1.50 21.80 5.60
CA SER A 19 -2.82 21.62 6.15
C SER A 19 -3.73 21.06 5.07
N MET A 20 -4.76 20.35 5.51
CA MET A 20 -5.83 19.83 4.64
C MET A 20 -6.62 20.94 3.90
N ARG A 21 -6.32 22.22 4.19
CA ARG A 21 -6.89 23.40 3.54
C ARG A 21 -5.75 24.35 3.14
N PRO A 22 -5.10 24.12 1.99
CA PRO A 22 -3.99 24.95 1.54
C PRO A 22 -4.37 26.44 1.59
N LYS A 23 -3.48 27.24 2.17
CA LYS A 23 -3.59 28.70 2.20
C LYS A 23 -2.60 29.26 1.19
N GLY A 24 -3.07 29.66 0.02
CA GLY A 24 -2.25 30.28 -1.02
C GLY A 24 -2.37 29.62 -2.39
N PRO A 25 -1.68 30.17 -3.40
CA PRO A 25 -1.62 29.63 -4.75
C PRO A 25 -0.87 28.29 -4.80
N PHE A 26 -1.29 27.40 -5.71
CA PHE A 26 -0.58 26.15 -6.01
C PHE A 26 0.49 26.38 -7.08
N ASP A 27 1.41 27.31 -6.83
CA ASP A 27 2.50 27.60 -7.75
C ASP A 27 3.76 26.77 -7.45
N LEU A 28 4.63 26.65 -8.45
CA LEU A 28 5.86 25.86 -8.38
C LEU A 28 6.83 26.37 -7.30
N ALA A 29 6.97 27.69 -7.13
CA ALA A 29 7.93 28.27 -6.19
C ALA A 29 7.51 28.02 -4.72
N SER A 30 6.21 28.18 -4.45
CA SER A 30 5.58 27.82 -3.17
C SER A 30 5.79 26.33 -2.87
N PHE A 31 5.60 25.47 -3.87
CA PHE A 31 5.78 24.03 -3.72
C PHE A 31 7.23 23.62 -3.48
N GLN A 32 8.19 24.19 -4.22
CA GLN A 32 9.63 23.96 -4.02
C GLN A 32 10.08 24.34 -2.61
N THR A 33 9.58 25.47 -2.10
CA THR A 33 9.86 25.91 -0.73
C THR A 33 9.39 24.88 0.30
N ILE A 34 8.19 24.35 0.09
CA ILE A 34 7.56 23.41 1.02
C ILE A 34 8.23 22.05 0.97
N ARG A 35 8.57 21.59 -0.23
CA ARG A 35 9.43 20.44 -0.43
C ARG A 35 10.75 20.55 0.33
N LYS A 36 11.46 21.68 0.21
CA LYS A 36 12.72 21.90 0.94
C LYS A 36 12.52 21.80 2.45
N ASN A 37 11.42 22.36 2.98
CA ASN A 37 11.09 22.26 4.40
C ASN A 37 10.72 20.82 4.83
N ILE A 38 10.08 20.03 3.97
CA ILE A 38 9.81 18.62 4.23
C ILE A 38 11.12 17.85 4.41
N GLU A 39 12.05 18.01 3.46
CA GLU A 39 13.34 17.31 3.43
C GLU A 39 14.25 17.72 4.58
N MET A 40 14.37 19.04 4.82
CA MET A 40 15.32 19.60 5.78
C MET A 40 14.83 19.62 7.23
N ASP A 41 13.52 19.65 7.45
CA ASP A 41 12.95 19.85 8.81
C ASP A 41 11.95 18.77 9.20
N LEU A 42 10.89 18.53 8.41
CA LEU A 42 9.82 17.63 8.85
C LEU A 42 10.25 16.16 8.92
N ILE A 43 10.94 15.63 7.91
CA ILE A 43 11.42 14.24 7.94
C ILE A 43 12.41 14.03 9.09
N PRO A 44 13.46 14.88 9.28
CA PRO A 44 14.32 14.80 10.45
C PRO A 44 13.56 14.86 11.78
N SER A 45 12.63 15.82 11.93
CA SER A 45 11.82 15.97 13.14
C SER A 45 10.97 14.73 13.43
N PHE A 46 10.32 14.17 12.41
CA PHE A 46 9.57 12.92 12.52
C PHE A 46 10.46 11.77 12.99
N LYS A 47 11.63 11.60 12.35
CA LYS A 47 12.59 10.55 12.70
C LYS A 47 13.06 10.71 14.15
N GLU A 48 13.41 11.91 14.58
CA GLU A 48 13.83 12.22 15.94
C GLU A 48 12.74 11.86 16.97
N ILE A 49 11.50 12.27 16.72
CA ILE A 49 10.35 11.97 17.58
C ILE A 49 10.16 10.46 17.70
N VAL A 50 10.11 9.75 16.57
CA VAL A 50 9.98 8.28 16.57
C VAL A 50 11.14 7.63 17.32
N LEU A 51 12.38 8.06 17.10
CA LEU A 51 13.55 7.51 17.79
C LEU A 51 13.49 7.72 19.30
N SER A 52 13.06 8.90 19.74
CA SER A 52 12.91 9.19 21.17
C SER A 52 11.94 8.21 21.83
N PHE A 53 10.83 7.87 21.15
CA PHE A 53 9.84 6.91 21.64
C PHE A 53 10.33 5.47 21.62
N LEU A 54 10.98 5.05 20.53
CA LEU A 54 11.50 3.69 20.46
C LEU A 54 12.59 3.48 21.52
N SER A 55 13.40 4.50 21.77
CA SER A 55 14.48 4.48 22.77
C SER A 55 13.95 4.43 24.20
N SER A 56 12.91 5.21 24.53
CA SER A 56 12.28 5.20 25.87
C SER A 56 11.74 3.82 26.24
N TYR A 57 11.20 3.07 25.26
CA TYR A 57 10.69 1.73 25.46
C TYR A 57 11.78 0.67 25.64
N SER A 58 12.84 0.72 24.82
CA SER A 58 13.83 -0.37 24.76
C SER A 58 14.95 -0.30 25.79
N LYS A 59 15.06 0.80 26.54
CA LYS A 59 16.21 1.12 27.43
C LYS A 59 17.58 0.98 26.75
N LYS A 60 17.61 1.03 25.41
CA LYS A 60 18.82 0.92 24.59
C LYS A 60 18.87 2.09 23.63
N ASN A 61 20.08 2.45 23.23
CA ASN A 61 20.30 3.45 22.20
C ASN A 61 19.87 2.86 20.84
N ILE A 62 18.66 3.20 20.38
CA ILE A 62 18.09 2.65 19.14
C ILE A 62 18.48 3.56 17.97
N LYS A 63 19.11 2.97 16.95
CA LYS A 63 19.26 3.59 15.63
C LYS A 63 17.95 3.49 14.85
N PHE A 64 17.74 4.42 13.91
CA PHE A 64 16.55 4.38 13.06
C PHE A 64 16.54 3.07 12.27
N PRO A 65 15.38 2.41 12.15
CA PRO A 65 15.31 1.11 11.48
C PRO A 65 15.82 1.22 10.03
N ALA A 66 16.65 0.27 9.64
CA ALA A 66 17.11 0.07 8.27
C ALA A 66 16.56 -1.26 7.78
N TYR A 67 15.31 -1.26 7.32
CA TYR A 67 14.70 -2.42 6.67
C TYR A 67 14.67 -2.22 5.16
N ASN A 68 14.92 -3.29 4.41
CA ASN A 68 14.60 -3.30 2.99
C ASN A 68 13.07 -3.39 2.77
N LEU A 69 12.62 -3.20 1.53
CA LEU A 69 11.19 -3.17 1.21
C LEU A 69 10.46 -4.46 1.62
N GLU A 70 11.09 -5.63 1.42
CA GLU A 70 10.52 -6.91 1.85
C GLU A 70 10.32 -6.97 3.37
N GLN A 71 11.32 -6.55 4.14
CA GLN A 71 11.27 -6.52 5.59
C GLN A 71 10.17 -5.56 6.07
N ILE A 72 10.00 -4.39 5.43
CA ILE A 72 8.89 -3.48 5.71
C ILE A 72 7.55 -4.20 5.49
N VAL A 73 7.33 -4.74 4.29
CA VAL A 73 6.09 -5.46 3.93
C VAL A 73 5.79 -6.59 4.91
N ASN A 74 6.82 -7.36 5.30
CA ASN A 74 6.68 -8.45 6.26
C ASN A 74 6.17 -8.01 7.63
N GLN A 75 6.55 -6.82 8.09
CA GLN A 75 6.16 -6.30 9.40
C GLN A 75 4.81 -5.59 9.36
N ILE A 76 4.48 -4.91 8.26
CA ILE A 76 3.24 -4.12 8.16
C ILE A 76 2.04 -4.93 7.62
N SER A 77 2.27 -5.99 6.84
CA SER A 77 1.19 -6.84 6.31
C SER A 77 0.73 -7.90 7.32
N TYR A 78 -0.58 -8.10 7.45
CA TYR A 78 -1.16 -9.02 8.42
C TYR A 78 -2.51 -9.57 7.99
N LYS A 79 -2.86 -10.74 8.56
CA LYS A 79 -4.25 -11.22 8.62
C LYS A 79 -4.96 -10.59 9.82
N TYR A 80 -6.29 -10.60 9.82
CA TYR A 80 -7.09 -9.99 10.90
C TYR A 80 -6.67 -10.47 12.30
N ASN A 81 -6.56 -11.79 12.48
CA ASN A 81 -6.18 -12.40 13.76
C ASN A 81 -4.75 -12.02 14.20
N ASP A 82 -3.87 -11.67 13.25
CA ASP A 82 -2.49 -11.29 13.54
C ASP A 82 -2.36 -9.81 13.95
N TYR A 83 -3.32 -8.96 13.57
CA TYR A 83 -3.24 -7.52 13.84
C TYR A 83 -3.04 -7.21 15.32
N LYS A 84 -3.86 -7.82 16.20
CA LYS A 84 -3.79 -7.63 17.66
C LYS A 84 -2.42 -8.02 18.24
N ARG A 85 -1.77 -9.02 17.65
CA ARG A 85 -0.42 -9.44 18.04
C ARG A 85 0.64 -8.47 17.50
N ARG A 86 0.48 -7.98 16.28
CA ARG A 86 1.45 -7.07 15.64
C ARG A 86 1.52 -5.70 16.31
N VAL A 87 0.39 -5.11 16.68
CA VAL A 87 0.38 -3.82 17.40
C VAL A 87 1.01 -3.90 18.80
N LYS A 88 1.26 -5.11 19.32
CA LYS A 88 2.02 -5.32 20.55
C LYS A 88 3.52 -5.49 20.32
N ASN A 89 3.98 -5.47 19.06
CA ASN A 89 5.36 -5.70 18.69
C ASN A 89 6.02 -4.40 18.20
N ILE A 90 7.14 -4.01 18.82
CA ILE A 90 7.91 -2.82 18.45
C ILE A 90 8.32 -2.80 16.97
N ASN A 91 8.55 -3.95 16.35
CA ASN A 91 8.95 -4.05 14.93
C ASN A 91 7.82 -3.58 13.99
N TYR A 92 6.56 -3.67 14.41
CA TYR A 92 5.44 -3.09 13.66
C TYR A 92 5.59 -1.57 13.55
N TYR A 93 5.91 -0.90 14.66
CA TYR A 93 6.11 0.54 14.69
C TYR A 93 7.39 0.97 13.95
N LYS A 94 8.49 0.24 14.14
CA LYS A 94 9.73 0.47 13.37
C LYS A 94 9.48 0.40 11.85
N ALA A 95 8.78 -0.63 11.39
CA ALA A 95 8.49 -0.79 9.97
C ALA A 95 7.53 0.28 9.44
N ASN A 96 6.54 0.71 10.22
CA ASN A 96 5.65 1.80 9.83
C ASN A 96 6.34 3.15 9.72
N ALA A 97 7.21 3.47 10.68
CA ALA A 97 8.00 4.69 10.62
C ALA A 97 8.89 4.72 9.37
N LEU A 98 9.53 3.59 9.06
CA LEU A 98 10.34 3.49 7.86
C LEU A 98 9.49 3.54 6.58
N ALA A 99 8.35 2.83 6.54
CA ALA A 99 7.41 2.86 5.42
C ALA A 99 6.98 4.30 5.08
N PHE A 100 6.60 5.08 6.10
CA PHE A 100 6.29 6.49 5.93
C PHE A 100 7.46 7.25 5.27
N THR A 101 8.67 7.14 5.81
CA THR A 101 9.82 7.87 5.26
C THR A 101 10.19 7.45 3.84
N VAL A 102 10.07 6.16 3.52
CA VAL A 102 10.31 5.62 2.18
C VAL A 102 9.28 6.18 1.19
N VAL A 103 8.00 6.25 1.58
CA VAL A 103 6.95 6.77 0.71
C VAL A 103 7.08 8.28 0.49
N ILE A 104 7.44 9.05 1.51
CA ILE A 104 7.73 10.48 1.32
C ILE A 104 8.89 10.66 0.33
N ASP A 105 9.99 9.92 0.49
CA ASP A 105 11.12 9.97 -0.44
C ASP A 105 10.71 9.59 -1.88
N MET A 106 9.87 8.56 -2.05
CA MET A 106 9.32 8.18 -3.36
C MET A 106 8.49 9.31 -3.99
N LEU A 107 7.61 9.95 -3.23
CA LEU A 107 6.79 11.07 -3.72
C LEU A 107 7.67 12.25 -4.16
N LEU A 108 8.64 12.64 -3.33
CA LEU A 108 9.56 13.73 -3.63
C LEU A 108 10.43 13.43 -4.85
N LYS A 109 10.92 12.20 -5.01
CA LYS A 109 11.67 11.77 -6.20
C LYS A 109 10.84 11.78 -7.48
N ASN A 110 9.56 11.44 -7.38
CA ASN A 110 8.64 11.49 -8.52
C ASN A 110 8.36 12.93 -8.96
N ILE A 111 8.16 13.84 -8.00
CA ILE A 111 8.07 15.27 -8.25
C ILE A 111 9.32 15.77 -8.97
N ASP A 112 10.49 15.44 -8.44
CA ASP A 112 11.81 15.74 -9.01
C ASP A 112 11.93 15.32 -10.48
N LYS A 113 11.48 14.09 -10.76
CA LYS A 113 11.49 13.54 -12.10
C LYS A 113 10.61 14.37 -13.02
N LYS A 114 9.37 14.65 -12.59
CA LYS A 114 8.41 15.46 -13.37
C LYS A 114 8.87 16.89 -13.58
N GLU A 115 9.57 17.46 -12.61
CA GLU A 115 10.19 18.79 -12.72
C GLU A 115 11.25 18.81 -13.82
N ARG A 116 12.21 17.87 -13.78
CA ARG A 116 13.26 17.76 -14.81
C ARG A 116 12.70 17.48 -16.20
N GLU A 117 11.57 16.80 -16.28
CA GLU A 117 10.87 16.50 -17.53
C GLU A 117 9.98 17.65 -18.03
N ASN A 118 9.92 18.80 -17.32
CA ASN A 118 8.99 19.91 -17.58
C ASN A 118 7.51 19.48 -17.63
N GLN A 119 7.13 18.51 -16.80
CA GLN A 119 5.78 17.93 -16.72
C GLN A 119 5.04 18.31 -15.44
N LEU A 120 5.53 19.29 -14.68
CA LEU A 120 4.82 19.80 -13.50
C LEU A 120 3.71 20.75 -13.94
N THR A 121 2.47 20.30 -13.83
CA THR A 121 1.28 21.13 -13.94
C THR A 121 0.82 21.60 -12.56
N GLU A 122 0.09 22.71 -12.49
CA GLU A 122 -0.54 23.16 -11.24
C GLU A 122 -1.44 22.08 -10.62
N GLU A 123 -2.17 21.35 -11.46
CA GLU A 123 -3.00 20.23 -11.02
C GLU A 123 -2.16 19.12 -10.38
N TYR A 124 -1.05 18.72 -11.00
CA TYR A 124 -0.17 17.71 -10.42
C TYR A 124 0.42 18.18 -9.08
N ILE A 125 0.87 19.43 -9.00
CA ILE A 125 1.38 20.04 -7.76
C ILE A 125 0.32 19.99 -6.66
N ARG A 126 -0.92 20.36 -6.99
CA ARG A 126 -2.07 20.29 -6.08
C ARG A 126 -2.32 18.85 -5.60
N GLU A 127 -2.30 17.85 -6.47
CA GLU A 127 -2.48 16.46 -6.07
C GLU A 127 -1.37 15.95 -5.14
N GLN A 128 -0.11 16.30 -5.43
CA GLN A 128 1.02 15.93 -4.59
C GLN A 128 0.93 16.60 -3.22
N TRP A 129 0.48 17.86 -3.18
CA TRP A 129 0.24 18.58 -1.93
C TRP A 129 -0.72 17.86 -1.01
N TYR A 130 -1.88 17.45 -1.52
CA TYR A 130 -2.89 16.74 -0.72
C TYR A 130 -2.36 15.39 -0.24
N SER A 131 -1.67 14.66 -1.12
CA SER A 131 -1.02 13.40 -0.77
C SER A 131 -0.02 13.58 0.38
N LEU A 132 0.83 14.60 0.31
CA LEU A 132 1.80 14.92 1.36
C LEU A 132 1.11 15.37 2.66
N SER A 133 0.14 16.28 2.57
CA SER A 133 -0.63 16.77 3.72
C SER A 133 -1.31 15.62 4.47
N GLU A 134 -1.90 14.68 3.72
CA GLU A 134 -2.49 13.49 4.30
C GLU A 134 -1.43 12.59 4.97
N MET A 135 -0.32 12.30 4.29
CA MET A 135 0.76 11.49 4.89
C MET A 135 1.23 12.08 6.22
N PHE A 136 1.39 13.40 6.30
CA PHE A 136 1.79 14.08 7.54
C PHE A 136 0.70 14.08 8.60
N PHE A 137 -0.58 14.26 8.25
CA PHE A 137 -1.69 14.07 9.20
C PHE A 137 -1.68 12.65 9.79
N TYR A 138 -1.51 11.63 8.95
CA TYR A 138 -1.46 10.23 9.38
C TYR A 138 -0.18 9.90 10.16
N SER A 139 0.91 10.63 9.96
CA SER A 139 2.12 10.53 10.78
C SER A 139 1.85 10.94 12.23
N CYS A 140 1.02 11.96 12.46
CA CYS A 140 0.60 12.38 13.80
C CYS A 140 -0.25 11.30 14.48
N VAL A 141 -1.15 10.66 13.73
CA VAL A 141 -1.96 9.53 14.20
C VAL A 141 -1.07 8.34 14.58
N PHE A 142 -0.06 8.06 13.76
CA PHE A 142 0.92 7.02 14.04
C PHE A 142 1.73 7.31 15.30
N ILE A 143 2.20 8.55 15.49
CA ILE A 143 2.89 8.96 16.73
C ILE A 143 1.99 8.71 17.95
N ARG A 144 0.71 9.10 17.88
CA ARG A 144 -0.26 8.79 18.95
C ARG A 144 -0.41 7.29 19.19
N ASP A 145 -0.43 6.47 18.14
CA ASP A 145 -0.54 5.02 18.28
C ASP A 145 0.72 4.39 18.90
N ILE A 146 1.92 4.96 18.66
CA ILE A 146 3.15 4.61 19.40
C ILE A 146 3.01 5.00 20.88
N CYS A 147 2.54 6.21 21.16
CA CYS A 147 2.36 6.72 22.52
C CYS A 147 1.45 5.80 23.36
N ARG A 148 0.34 5.35 22.75
CA ARG A 148 -0.57 4.37 23.36
C ARG A 148 0.13 3.02 23.61
N TYR A 149 0.96 2.57 22.67
CA TYR A 149 1.69 1.32 22.81
C TYR A 149 2.67 1.33 23.99
N ILE A 150 3.37 2.44 24.21
CA ILE A 150 4.34 2.57 25.31
C ILE A 150 3.71 2.96 26.66
N GLY A 151 2.39 3.16 26.71
CA GLY A 151 1.68 3.53 27.94
C GLY A 151 1.77 5.02 28.31
N GLU A 152 2.20 5.89 27.40
CA GLU A 152 2.25 7.35 27.58
C GLU A 152 1.18 8.02 26.70
N PRO A 153 -0.13 7.91 26.99
CA PRO A 153 -1.15 8.47 26.10
C PRO A 153 -0.99 9.98 25.95
N LEU A 154 -0.89 10.45 24.70
CA LEU A 154 -0.95 11.88 24.41
C LEU A 154 -2.30 12.43 24.87
N LYS A 155 -2.27 13.54 25.60
CA LYS A 155 -3.46 14.25 26.08
C LYS A 155 -4.23 14.97 24.96
N PHE A 156 -3.67 15.04 23.75
CA PHE A 156 -4.30 15.67 22.61
C PHE A 156 -5.32 14.77 21.91
N PRO A 157 -6.53 15.26 21.66
CA PRO A 157 -7.53 14.51 20.92
C PRO A 157 -7.25 14.60 19.41
N ILE A 158 -6.31 13.79 18.91
CA ILE A 158 -6.35 13.42 17.49
C ILE A 158 -7.50 12.43 17.35
N TYR A 159 -8.68 12.91 16.97
CA TYR A 159 -9.83 12.07 16.66
C TYR A 159 -9.60 11.36 15.33
N TRP A 160 -8.84 10.29 15.39
CA TRP A 160 -9.09 9.17 14.50
C TRP A 160 -10.26 8.42 15.12
N GLY A 161 -11.43 8.46 14.47
CA GLY A 161 -12.58 7.65 14.88
C GLY A 161 -12.26 6.16 14.85
N GLU A 162 -13.26 5.30 14.72
CA GLU A 162 -13.00 3.88 14.51
C GLU A 162 -12.11 3.66 13.27
N ARG A 163 -11.23 2.65 13.27
CA ARG A 163 -10.40 2.26 12.10
C ARG A 163 -11.24 1.66 10.96
N THR A 164 -12.50 2.04 10.84
CA THR A 164 -13.47 1.66 9.82
C THR A 164 -13.66 2.84 8.86
N GLU A 165 -13.76 2.58 7.57
CA GLU A 165 -14.06 3.60 6.55
C GLU A 165 -15.49 4.11 6.73
N ASN A 166 -15.69 5.42 6.54
CA ASN A 166 -17.02 6.03 6.63
C ASN A 166 -17.77 5.85 5.30
N LEU A 167 -19.03 5.40 5.33
CA LEU A 167 -19.85 5.21 4.13
C LEU A 167 -19.98 6.48 3.28
N ILE A 168 -20.09 7.67 3.90
CA ILE A 168 -20.12 8.96 3.20
C ILE A 168 -18.83 9.14 2.38
N LYS A 169 -17.69 8.82 2.99
CA LYS A 169 -16.38 8.90 2.34
C LYS A 169 -16.27 7.92 1.18
N THR A 170 -16.76 6.68 1.34
CA THR A 170 -16.82 5.70 0.24
C THR A 170 -17.73 6.14 -0.91
N SER A 171 -18.90 6.71 -0.62
CA SER A 171 -19.82 7.25 -1.62
C SER A 171 -19.18 8.37 -2.43
N MET A 172 -18.52 9.31 -1.73
CA MET A 172 -17.77 10.40 -2.35
C MET A 172 -16.63 9.92 -3.25
N ILE A 173 -15.82 8.95 -2.80
CA ILE A 173 -14.78 8.30 -3.62
C ILE A 173 -15.38 7.70 -4.89
N THR A 174 -16.52 7.02 -4.76
CA THR A 174 -17.19 6.38 -5.89
C THR A 174 -17.64 7.40 -6.92
N GLN A 175 -18.18 8.54 -6.46
CA GLN A 175 -18.56 9.65 -7.33
C GLN A 175 -17.34 10.23 -8.07
N GLU A 176 -16.20 10.41 -7.39
CA GLU A 176 -14.95 10.86 -8.03
C GLU A 176 -14.48 9.87 -9.11
N LEU A 177 -14.50 8.58 -8.82
CA LEU A 177 -14.10 7.53 -9.79
C LEU A 177 -15.03 7.46 -11.01
N LEU A 178 -16.33 7.69 -10.83
CA LEU A 178 -17.32 7.60 -11.91
C LEU A 178 -17.40 8.86 -12.77
N TYR A 179 -17.32 10.03 -12.14
CA TYR A 179 -17.63 11.31 -12.79
C TYR A 179 -16.42 12.22 -12.95
N GLY A 180 -15.24 11.83 -12.45
CA GLY A 180 -14.01 12.63 -12.50
C GLY A 180 -14.05 13.93 -11.68
N CYS A 181 -15.20 14.23 -11.05
CA CYS A 181 -15.49 15.47 -10.35
C CYS A 181 -16.28 15.15 -9.09
N CYS A 182 -15.75 15.53 -7.92
CA CYS A 182 -16.59 15.84 -6.77
C CYS A 182 -16.41 17.32 -6.44
N ALA A 183 -17.53 18.05 -6.36
CA ALA A 183 -17.58 19.49 -6.09
C ALA A 183 -17.10 19.89 -4.67
N GLN A 184 -16.55 18.96 -3.89
CA GLN A 184 -15.96 19.24 -2.60
C GLN A 184 -14.49 18.83 -2.60
N LYS A 185 -13.61 19.83 -2.43
CA LYS A 185 -12.14 19.78 -2.24
C LYS A 185 -11.67 18.89 -1.07
N SER A 186 -12.53 18.06 -0.48
CA SER A 186 -12.26 17.24 0.70
C SER A 186 -11.86 15.79 0.39
N ILE A 187 -12.00 15.33 -0.87
CA ILE A 187 -11.90 13.89 -1.24
C ILE A 187 -10.56 13.52 -1.91
N GLU A 188 -9.75 14.50 -2.32
CA GLU A 188 -8.39 14.29 -2.85
C GLU A 188 -7.52 13.45 -1.86
N ASN A 189 -7.88 13.44 -0.57
CA ASN A 189 -7.24 12.72 0.54
C ASN A 189 -7.72 11.27 0.72
N THR A 190 -8.10 10.57 -0.34
CA THR A 190 -8.68 9.21 -0.19
C THR A 190 -8.27 8.20 -1.26
N LYS A 191 -7.55 8.65 -2.30
CA LYS A 191 -7.12 7.82 -3.45
C LYS A 191 -6.34 6.57 -3.04
N TYR A 192 -5.64 6.61 -1.91
CA TYR A 192 -4.87 5.48 -1.38
C TYR A 192 -5.76 4.31 -0.92
N THR A 193 -7.01 4.54 -0.51
CA THR A 193 -7.88 3.44 -0.06
C THR A 193 -8.36 2.60 -1.24
N VAL A 194 -8.72 3.25 -2.35
CA VAL A 194 -9.01 2.60 -3.64
C VAL A 194 -7.77 1.85 -4.12
N ALA A 195 -6.57 2.41 -3.96
CA ALA A 195 -5.34 1.75 -4.39
C ALA A 195 -5.14 0.35 -3.76
N LEU A 196 -5.56 0.10 -2.51
CA LEU A 196 -5.51 -1.26 -1.94
C LEU A 196 -6.41 -2.26 -2.67
N ALA A 197 -7.61 -1.83 -3.05
CA ALA A 197 -8.55 -2.63 -3.83
C ALA A 197 -7.99 -2.89 -5.23
N THR A 198 -7.39 -1.89 -5.86
CA THR A 198 -6.75 -2.01 -7.17
C THR A 198 -5.56 -2.96 -7.13
N ILE A 199 -4.67 -2.85 -6.13
CA ILE A 199 -3.53 -3.78 -5.96
C ILE A 199 -4.01 -5.22 -5.81
N ARG A 200 -5.09 -5.46 -5.05
CA ARG A 200 -5.70 -6.79 -4.93
C ARG A 200 -6.17 -7.30 -6.29
N LEU A 201 -6.89 -6.48 -7.05
CA LEU A 201 -7.38 -6.83 -8.38
C LEU A 201 -6.22 -7.14 -9.33
N MET A 202 -5.16 -6.34 -9.31
CA MET A 202 -3.96 -6.55 -10.13
C MET A 202 -3.32 -7.92 -9.84
N ILE A 203 -3.12 -8.27 -8.56
CA ILE A 203 -2.59 -9.58 -8.14
C ILE A 203 -3.48 -10.72 -8.64
N GLU A 204 -4.78 -10.59 -8.42
CA GLU A 204 -5.76 -11.62 -8.77
C GLU A 204 -5.81 -11.84 -10.29
N VAL A 205 -5.91 -10.77 -11.06
CA VAL A 205 -5.93 -10.82 -12.53
C VAL A 205 -4.63 -11.37 -13.08
N LYS A 206 -3.47 -10.93 -12.56
CA LYS A 206 -2.15 -11.41 -13.00
C LYS A 206 -2.02 -12.92 -12.83
N ILE A 207 -2.37 -13.44 -11.65
CA ILE A 207 -2.27 -14.88 -11.37
C ILE A 207 -3.29 -15.70 -12.16
N ARG A 208 -4.53 -15.21 -12.29
CA ARG A 208 -5.54 -15.87 -13.13
C ARG A 208 -5.10 -15.95 -14.57
N ARG A 209 -4.61 -14.84 -15.14
CA ARG A 209 -4.13 -14.79 -16.53
C ARG A 209 -2.85 -15.61 -16.73
N ALA A 210 -1.98 -15.70 -15.75
CA ALA A 210 -0.81 -16.58 -15.80
C ALA A 210 -1.21 -18.06 -15.94
N LEU A 211 -2.29 -18.46 -15.27
CA LEU A 211 -2.84 -19.82 -15.35
C LEU A 211 -3.87 -20.00 -16.47
N GLY A 212 -4.25 -18.93 -17.16
CA GLY A 212 -5.32 -18.94 -18.16
C GLY A 212 -6.74 -19.09 -17.60
N ILE A 213 -6.96 -18.97 -16.29
CA ILE A 213 -8.26 -19.25 -15.65
C ILE A 213 -9.21 -18.05 -15.75
N LYS A 214 -10.39 -18.23 -16.37
CA LYS A 214 -11.48 -17.23 -16.33
C LYS A 214 -12.49 -17.52 -15.22
N GLY A 215 -12.89 -18.78 -15.08
CA GLY A 215 -13.84 -19.23 -14.07
C GLY A 215 -14.31 -20.67 -14.33
N PHE A 216 -15.28 -21.15 -13.55
CA PHE A 216 -15.94 -22.42 -13.86
C PHE A 216 -17.00 -22.18 -14.93
N LYS A 217 -16.97 -23.00 -15.97
CA LYS A 217 -17.95 -22.95 -17.06
C LYS A 217 -19.23 -23.63 -16.61
N THR A 218 -20.35 -22.95 -16.85
CA THR A 218 -21.69 -23.51 -16.77
C THR A 218 -22.32 -23.49 -18.16
N LYS A 219 -23.52 -24.04 -18.33
CA LYS A 219 -24.19 -24.06 -19.64
C LYS A 219 -24.38 -22.65 -20.25
N GLU A 220 -24.58 -21.64 -19.40
CA GLU A 220 -25.00 -20.30 -19.84
C GLU A 220 -24.06 -19.18 -19.37
N SER A 221 -23.11 -19.46 -18.47
CA SER A 221 -22.28 -18.43 -17.86
C SER A 221 -20.94 -18.94 -17.33
N ILE A 222 -20.07 -18.00 -16.94
CA ILE A 222 -18.85 -18.27 -16.20
C ILE A 222 -19.09 -17.91 -14.74
N THR A 223 -18.84 -18.85 -13.83
CA THR A 223 -18.96 -18.62 -12.38
C THR A 223 -17.60 -18.38 -11.74
N HIS A 224 -17.59 -17.51 -10.73
CA HIS A 224 -16.37 -17.08 -10.06
C HIS A 224 -15.72 -18.22 -9.27
N ILE A 225 -14.41 -18.38 -9.45
CA ILE A 225 -13.58 -19.27 -8.61
C ILE A 225 -12.95 -18.43 -7.51
N PRO A 226 -13.19 -18.66 -6.21
CA PRO A 226 -12.54 -17.90 -5.15
C PRO A 226 -11.01 -17.92 -5.28
N PHE A 227 -10.38 -16.75 -5.21
CA PHE A 227 -8.92 -16.64 -5.40
C PHE A 227 -8.11 -17.46 -4.38
N CYS A 228 -8.62 -17.62 -3.16
CA CYS A 228 -8.00 -18.46 -2.13
C CYS A 228 -7.89 -19.94 -2.55
N THR A 229 -8.84 -20.44 -3.35
CA THR A 229 -8.80 -21.79 -3.92
C THR A 229 -7.63 -21.92 -4.90
N ILE A 230 -7.49 -20.94 -5.80
CA ILE A 230 -6.38 -20.90 -6.78
C ILE A 230 -5.03 -20.86 -6.05
N ILE A 231 -4.86 -19.93 -5.11
CA ILE A 231 -3.61 -19.78 -4.35
C ILE A 231 -3.26 -21.06 -3.57
N LYS A 232 -4.24 -21.76 -3.01
CA LYS A 232 -4.01 -23.01 -2.28
C LYS A 232 -3.40 -24.09 -3.19
N LYS A 233 -3.92 -24.25 -4.42
CA LYS A 233 -3.40 -25.23 -5.38
C LYS A 233 -2.03 -24.81 -5.91
N VAL A 234 -1.89 -23.55 -6.33
CA VAL A 234 -0.61 -22.96 -6.79
C VAL A 234 0.52 -23.14 -5.77
N LYS A 235 0.23 -22.99 -4.47
CA LYS A 235 1.23 -23.13 -3.41
C LYS A 235 1.93 -24.50 -3.41
N HIS A 236 1.24 -25.59 -3.79
CA HIS A 236 1.83 -26.92 -3.87
C HIS A 236 2.97 -26.94 -4.89
N TYR A 237 2.68 -26.53 -6.12
CA TYR A 237 3.63 -26.46 -7.25
C TYR A 237 4.73 -25.43 -7.01
N TYR A 238 4.42 -24.33 -6.31
CA TYR A 238 5.43 -23.33 -5.92
C TYR A 238 6.50 -23.94 -5.03
N ASN A 239 6.10 -24.77 -4.07
CA ASN A 239 7.04 -25.44 -3.17
C ASN A 239 7.86 -26.53 -3.88
N GLN A 240 7.36 -27.09 -4.98
CA GLN A 240 8.07 -28.05 -5.82
C GLN A 240 9.04 -27.38 -6.81
N GLY A 241 8.98 -26.06 -6.94
CA GLY A 241 9.79 -25.30 -7.89
C GLY A 241 9.27 -25.32 -9.34
N ASP A 242 8.06 -25.82 -9.54
CA ASP A 242 7.39 -25.91 -10.85
C ASP A 242 6.73 -24.59 -11.28
N ILE A 243 6.54 -23.66 -10.33
CA ILE A 243 6.12 -22.29 -10.57
C ILE A 243 6.98 -21.35 -9.73
N ARG A 244 7.46 -20.28 -10.36
CA ARG A 244 8.29 -19.25 -9.73
C ARG A 244 7.58 -17.91 -9.85
N PHE A 245 7.67 -17.13 -8.79
CA PHE A 245 7.13 -15.78 -8.74
C PHE A 245 8.27 -14.80 -8.52
N ALA A 246 8.24 -13.65 -9.18
CA ALA A 246 9.18 -12.56 -8.94
C ALA A 246 9.07 -11.98 -7.52
N VAL A 247 7.97 -12.27 -6.82
CA VAL A 247 7.73 -11.90 -5.42
C VAL A 247 7.29 -13.15 -4.65
N PRO A 248 7.84 -13.43 -3.45
CA PRO A 248 7.48 -14.63 -2.70
C PRO A 248 5.97 -14.76 -2.47
N LEU A 249 5.43 -15.94 -2.78
CA LEU A 249 3.98 -16.21 -2.76
C LEU A 249 3.34 -15.94 -1.39
N ASP A 250 4.08 -16.14 -0.29
CA ASP A 250 3.57 -15.85 1.06
C ASP A 250 3.28 -14.35 1.27
N LYS A 251 4.05 -13.47 0.63
CA LYS A 251 3.91 -12.02 0.71
C LYS A 251 2.74 -11.54 -0.13
N VAL A 252 2.64 -12.08 -1.36
CA VAL A 252 1.49 -11.84 -2.24
C VAL A 252 0.20 -12.18 -1.52
N ASN A 253 0.14 -13.33 -0.85
CA ASN A 253 -1.02 -13.76 -0.07
C ASN A 253 -1.30 -12.85 1.15
N LYS A 254 -0.27 -12.35 1.84
CA LYS A 254 -0.45 -11.39 2.95
C LYS A 254 -0.98 -10.04 2.49
N ILE A 255 -0.46 -9.52 1.38
CA ILE A 255 -0.94 -8.26 0.77
C ILE A 255 -2.39 -8.43 0.33
N TYR A 256 -2.70 -9.52 -0.39
CA TYR A 256 -4.07 -9.85 -0.78
C TYR A 256 -5.02 -9.93 0.42
N ALA A 257 -4.62 -10.66 1.48
CA ALA A 257 -5.43 -10.81 2.69
C ALA A 257 -5.69 -9.46 3.38
N MET A 258 -4.70 -8.56 3.41
CA MET A 258 -4.87 -7.25 4.02
C MET A 258 -5.81 -6.35 3.19
N SER A 259 -5.67 -6.34 1.86
CA SER A 259 -6.62 -5.64 0.99
C SER A 259 -8.04 -6.21 1.12
N ASN A 260 -8.18 -7.51 1.42
CA ASN A 260 -9.46 -8.16 1.69
C ASN A 260 -10.11 -7.62 2.98
N LEU A 261 -9.33 -7.28 4.01
CA LEU A 261 -9.85 -6.66 5.24
C LEU A 261 -10.41 -5.27 4.98
N TYR A 262 -9.74 -4.50 4.11
CA TYR A 262 -10.25 -3.21 3.69
C TYR A 262 -11.59 -3.37 2.93
N LEU A 263 -11.62 -4.25 1.92
CA LEU A 263 -12.81 -4.41 1.08
C LEU A 263 -14.04 -4.97 1.84
N HIS A 264 -13.85 -5.94 2.73
CA HIS A 264 -14.98 -6.63 3.36
C HIS A 264 -15.32 -6.14 4.76
N ALA A 265 -14.37 -5.51 5.46
CA ALA A 265 -14.59 -5.03 6.82
C ALA A 265 -14.35 -3.52 6.98
N ALA A 266 -14.13 -2.81 5.86
CA ALA A 266 -13.82 -1.39 5.83
C ALA A 266 -12.61 -1.02 6.72
N ILE A 267 -11.72 -1.97 7.05
CA ILE A 267 -10.61 -1.73 7.98
C ILE A 267 -9.56 -0.88 7.28
N ARG A 268 -9.40 0.35 7.77
CA ARG A 268 -8.42 1.31 7.25
C ARG A 268 -7.00 0.94 7.63
N SER A 269 -6.10 1.09 6.68
CA SER A 269 -4.65 1.04 6.87
C SER A 269 -4.06 2.45 6.78
N TYR A 270 -2.79 2.62 7.17
CA TYR A 270 -2.12 3.90 6.94
C TYR A 270 -1.91 4.16 5.43
N PRO A 271 -1.89 5.43 4.99
CA PRO A 271 -1.87 5.81 3.57
C PRO A 271 -0.57 5.45 2.86
N TRP A 272 0.51 5.15 3.58
CA TRP A 272 1.75 4.63 3.00
C TRP A 272 1.69 3.14 2.62
N TYR A 273 0.72 2.37 3.13
CA TYR A 273 0.62 0.93 2.82
C TYR A 273 0.46 0.63 1.33
N PRO A 274 -0.45 1.29 0.59
CA PRO A 274 -0.68 0.98 -0.82
C PRO A 274 0.56 1.29 -1.66
N TYR A 275 1.29 2.37 -1.35
CA TYR A 275 2.56 2.70 -2.01
C TYR A 275 3.60 1.61 -1.79
N VAL A 276 3.84 1.23 -0.53
CA VAL A 276 4.80 0.16 -0.19
C VAL A 276 4.40 -1.17 -0.83
N PHE A 277 3.11 -1.49 -0.82
CA PHE A 277 2.61 -2.74 -1.40
C PHE A 277 2.73 -2.75 -2.90
N TYR A 278 2.35 -1.66 -3.57
CA TYR A 278 2.47 -1.52 -5.02
C TYR A 278 3.93 -1.67 -5.46
N GLU A 279 4.85 -0.91 -4.87
CA GLU A 279 6.28 -1.00 -5.21
C GLU A 279 6.83 -2.41 -4.96
N TYR A 280 6.37 -3.08 -3.91
CA TYR A 280 6.80 -4.45 -3.61
C TYR A 280 6.25 -5.49 -4.60
N VAL A 281 5.00 -5.36 -5.05
CA VAL A 281 4.39 -6.29 -6.01
C VAL A 281 4.63 -5.89 -7.46
N LYS A 282 5.24 -4.72 -7.73
CA LYS A 282 5.52 -4.23 -9.08
C LYS A 282 6.29 -5.24 -9.93
N PRO A 283 7.33 -5.95 -9.44
CA PRO A 283 8.01 -6.99 -10.22
C PRO A 283 7.10 -8.16 -10.61
N LEU A 284 6.02 -8.40 -9.85
CA LEU A 284 5.01 -9.40 -10.21
C LEU A 284 4.05 -8.88 -11.27
N ILE A 285 3.62 -7.62 -11.20
CA ILE A 285 2.55 -7.09 -12.06
C ILE A 285 3.08 -6.51 -13.38
N GLN A 286 4.17 -5.75 -13.30
CA GLN A 286 4.79 -5.04 -14.41
C GLN A 286 6.32 -5.11 -14.24
N PRO A 287 6.93 -6.30 -14.40
CA PRO A 287 8.38 -6.48 -14.29
C PRO A 287 9.15 -5.65 -15.32
N ASN A 288 8.57 -5.46 -16.51
CA ASN A 288 9.07 -4.60 -17.57
C ASN A 288 7.90 -3.71 -18.04
N GLU A 289 8.20 -2.49 -18.49
CA GLU A 289 7.16 -1.52 -18.87
C GLU A 289 6.18 -2.05 -19.94
N TRP A 290 6.63 -3.01 -20.77
CA TRP A 290 5.90 -3.52 -21.94
C TRP A 290 5.64 -5.03 -21.94
N ASP A 291 6.22 -5.79 -21.00
CA ASP A 291 6.02 -7.25 -20.95
C ASP A 291 5.23 -7.68 -19.71
N LEU A 292 3.94 -7.92 -19.93
CA LEU A 292 3.00 -8.39 -18.92
C LEU A 292 3.10 -9.91 -18.68
N ARG A 293 3.94 -10.66 -19.39
CA ARG A 293 4.09 -12.12 -19.24
C ARG A 293 5.11 -12.48 -18.18
N ALA A 294 6.17 -11.69 -18.06
CA ALA A 294 7.19 -11.87 -17.03
C ALA A 294 6.60 -11.76 -15.60
N GLY A 295 7.37 -12.18 -14.59
CA GLY A 295 7.00 -12.09 -13.17
C GLY A 295 6.35 -13.35 -12.60
N ILE A 296 5.84 -14.24 -13.46
CA ILE A 296 5.44 -15.61 -13.12
C ILE A 296 6.02 -16.54 -14.18
N GLU A 297 6.84 -17.49 -13.76
CA GLU A 297 7.38 -18.55 -14.63
C GLU A 297 6.71 -19.86 -14.25
N ILE A 298 6.24 -20.65 -15.22
CA ILE A 298 5.54 -21.92 -14.98
C ILE A 298 6.12 -23.01 -15.88
N ARG A 299 6.33 -24.22 -15.35
CA ARG A 299 6.59 -25.40 -16.19
C ARG A 299 5.30 -25.80 -16.91
N ARG A 300 5.34 -26.05 -18.22
CA ARG A 300 4.13 -26.41 -19.01
C ARG A 300 3.36 -27.60 -18.41
N SER A 301 4.07 -28.64 -17.98
CA SER A 301 3.44 -29.80 -17.34
C SER A 301 2.71 -29.43 -16.05
N ALA A 302 3.28 -28.53 -15.24
CA ALA A 302 2.68 -28.07 -14.00
C ALA A 302 1.44 -27.20 -14.23
N LEU A 303 1.39 -26.41 -15.32
CA LEU A 303 0.18 -25.67 -15.67
C LEU A 303 -1.01 -26.61 -15.83
N GLN A 304 -0.84 -27.69 -16.60
CA GLN A 304 -1.92 -28.66 -16.81
C GLN A 304 -2.34 -29.34 -15.50
N SER A 305 -1.38 -29.71 -14.66
CA SER A 305 -1.67 -30.32 -13.35
C SER A 305 -2.40 -29.35 -12.42
N ILE A 306 -2.01 -28.07 -12.38
CA ILE A 306 -2.71 -27.01 -11.62
C ILE A 306 -4.15 -26.86 -12.10
N LEU A 307 -4.37 -26.82 -13.42
CA LEU A 307 -5.71 -26.68 -13.99
C LEU A 307 -6.60 -27.88 -13.63
N ASN A 308 -6.09 -29.10 -13.73
CA ASN A 308 -6.81 -30.30 -13.33
C ASN A 308 -7.16 -30.29 -11.82
N ASP A 309 -6.20 -29.88 -10.99
CA ASP A 309 -6.38 -29.76 -9.54
C ASP A 309 -7.41 -28.70 -9.13
N ILE A 310 -7.58 -27.65 -9.94
CA ILE A 310 -8.58 -26.59 -9.72
C ILE A 310 -9.95 -27.00 -10.26
N ALA A 311 -9.98 -27.69 -11.41
CA ALA A 311 -11.19 -28.18 -12.03
C ALA A 311 -11.95 -29.12 -11.07
N GLU A 312 -11.23 -30.03 -10.40
CA GLU A 312 -11.77 -31.09 -9.54
C GLU A 312 -12.90 -31.88 -10.24
N THR A 313 -14.14 -31.38 -10.19
CA THR A 313 -15.34 -31.97 -10.82
C THR A 313 -16.08 -31.03 -11.78
N LYS A 314 -15.57 -29.81 -11.99
CA LYS A 314 -16.20 -28.76 -12.80
C LYS A 314 -15.35 -28.43 -14.02
N GLU A 315 -16.00 -28.14 -15.14
CA GLU A 315 -15.32 -27.66 -16.34
C GLU A 315 -14.78 -26.23 -16.10
N LEU A 316 -13.52 -25.99 -16.46
CA LEU A 316 -12.92 -24.65 -16.42
C LEU A 316 -13.05 -23.98 -17.78
N ASP A 317 -13.40 -22.69 -17.79
CA ASP A 317 -13.18 -21.85 -18.96
C ASP A 317 -11.77 -21.26 -18.86
N CYS A 318 -10.94 -21.63 -19.83
CA CYS A 318 -9.53 -21.29 -19.88
C CYS A 318 -9.17 -20.51 -21.15
N ILE A 319 -8.13 -19.70 -21.05
CA ILE A 319 -7.36 -19.20 -22.19
C ILE A 319 -6.44 -20.33 -22.62
N THR A 320 -6.64 -20.85 -23.82
CA THR A 320 -5.90 -22.02 -24.34
C THR A 320 -4.67 -21.63 -25.14
N ASP A 321 -4.62 -20.42 -25.69
CA ASP A 321 -3.48 -19.93 -26.45
C ASP A 321 -2.45 -19.30 -25.51
N GLU A 322 -1.29 -19.95 -25.40
CA GLU A 322 -0.16 -19.56 -24.54
C GLU A 322 0.28 -18.11 -24.75
N ARG A 323 0.08 -17.54 -25.94
CA ARG A 323 0.48 -16.15 -26.26
C ARG A 323 -0.30 -15.12 -25.45
N TYR A 324 -1.49 -15.47 -24.95
CA TYR A 324 -2.33 -14.60 -24.14
C TYR A 324 -2.18 -14.85 -22.63
N LEU A 325 -1.35 -15.81 -22.23
CA LEU A 325 -1.08 -16.07 -20.81
C LEU A 325 -0.13 -15.02 -20.25
N ALA A 326 -0.40 -14.59 -19.03
CA ALA A 326 0.47 -13.65 -18.30
C ALA A 326 1.59 -14.38 -17.54
N ALA A 327 2.21 -15.38 -18.17
CA ALA A 327 3.31 -16.16 -17.64
C ALA A 327 4.36 -16.43 -18.72
N THR A 328 5.58 -16.68 -18.30
CA THR A 328 6.63 -17.28 -19.14
C THR A 328 6.74 -18.77 -18.82
N PHE A 329 7.12 -19.56 -19.81
CA PHE A 329 7.34 -20.99 -19.64
C PHE A 329 8.83 -21.29 -19.50
N PHE A 330 9.17 -22.14 -18.54
CA PHE A 330 10.53 -22.64 -18.35
C PHE A 330 10.45 -24.18 -18.27
N ASP A 331 10.89 -24.81 -19.33
CA ASP A 331 10.84 -26.26 -19.52
C ASP A 331 12.00 -26.69 -20.40
#